data_AF-A0A2M9CA97-F1
#
_entry.id   AF-A0A2M9CA97-F1
#
_cell.length_a   1.000
_cell.length_b   1.000
_cell.length_c   1.000
_cell.angle_alpha   90.00
_cell.angle_beta   90.00
_cell.angle_gamma   90.00
#
_symmetry.space_group_name_H-M   'P 1'
#
loop_
_entity.id
_entity.type
_entity.pdbx_description
1 polymer ?
#
loop_
_entity_poly.entity_id
_entity_poly.type
_entity_poly.pdbx_seq_one_letter_code
_entity_poly.pdbx_strand_id
1 'polypeptide(L)'
;MIKRFRKFLFVSGIIMVGCQKKNSDFEIKITKQDAGYGYQIIKKKRILINQPYIPAINKQLPFKNSMEAHKTANLVMSKIGKLSLPRVSVQELDSMNITY
;
A
#
# COMPACT_ATOMS: atom_id res chain seq x y z
N MET A 1 48.13 -8.41 -52.69
CA MET A 1 48.52 -7.06 -52.19
C MET A 1 47.65 -6.73 -50.99
N ILE A 2 48.29 -6.34 -49.89
CA ILE A 2 47.77 -6.17 -48.52
C ILE A 2 46.64 -5.13 -48.43
N LYS A 3 45.59 -5.38 -47.63
CA LYS A 3 45.12 -4.47 -46.56
C LYS A 3 44.50 -5.24 -45.39
N ARG A 4 45.14 -5.06 -44.24
CA ARG A 4 44.89 -5.54 -42.89
C ARG A 4 44.07 -4.44 -42.20
N PHE A 5 42.89 -4.68 -41.61
CA PHE A 5 42.41 -3.84 -40.49
C PHE A 5 41.21 -4.41 -39.72
N ARG A 6 41.55 -4.99 -38.56
CA ARG A 6 40.95 -4.80 -37.23
C ARG A 6 39.43 -5.05 -37.04
N LYS A 7 39.15 -6.18 -36.37
CA LYS A 7 37.97 -6.43 -35.54
C LYS A 7 37.64 -5.18 -34.71
N PHE A 8 36.47 -4.58 -34.91
CA PHE A 8 35.87 -3.69 -33.91
C PHE A 8 34.42 -4.13 -33.67
N LEU A 9 34.23 -4.57 -32.44
CA LEU A 9 33.01 -5.12 -31.85
C LEU A 9 31.84 -4.14 -32.05
N PHE A 10 30.75 -4.65 -32.60
CA PHE A 10 29.45 -3.98 -32.61
C PHE A 10 28.89 -4.03 -31.18
N VAL A 11 28.99 -2.94 -30.42
CA VAL A 11 28.25 -2.83 -29.16
C VAL A 11 27.52 -1.49 -29.15
N SER A 12 26.35 -1.49 -29.79
CA SER A 12 25.27 -0.57 -29.46
C SER A 12 24.78 -0.95 -28.06
N GLY A 13 25.29 -0.26 -27.05
CA GLY A 13 24.92 -0.45 -25.64
C GLY A 13 24.05 0.69 -25.15
N ILE A 14 22.82 0.81 -25.66
CA ILE A 14 21.79 1.63 -25.00
C ILE A 14 21.36 0.85 -23.75
N ILE A 15 21.95 1.19 -22.60
CA ILE A 15 21.47 0.67 -21.31
C ILE A 15 20.28 1.55 -20.89
N MET A 16 19.10 1.21 -21.39
CA MET A 16 17.84 1.68 -20.82
C MET A 16 17.57 0.88 -19.53
N VAL A 17 18.10 1.33 -18.40
CA VAL A 17 17.63 0.84 -17.09
C VAL A 17 16.25 1.44 -16.82
N GLY A 18 15.22 0.80 -17.37
CA GLY A 18 13.83 1.08 -17.01
C GLY A 18 13.54 0.51 -15.62
N CYS A 19 13.34 1.38 -14.63
CA CYS A 19 12.89 0.97 -13.31
C CYS A 19 11.40 0.57 -13.40
N GLN A 20 11.10 -0.73 -13.48
CA GLN A 20 9.72 -1.19 -13.45
C GLN A 20 9.14 -1.00 -12.04
N LYS A 21 8.19 -0.06 -11.91
CA LYS A 21 7.40 0.15 -10.69
C LYS A 21 6.64 -1.15 -10.40
N LYS A 22 7.06 -1.90 -9.37
CA LYS A 22 6.36 -3.12 -8.95
C LYS A 22 4.94 -2.73 -8.52
N ASN A 23 3.94 -3.06 -9.34
CA ASN A 23 2.55 -3.04 -8.91
C ASN A 23 2.40 -4.09 -7.81
N SER A 24 2.28 -3.64 -6.58
CA SER A 24 1.93 -4.51 -5.46
C SER A 24 0.41 -4.63 -5.46
N ASP A 25 -0.11 -5.81 -5.81
CA ASP A 25 -1.54 -6.11 -5.83
C ASP A 25 -2.12 -6.11 -4.41
N PHE A 26 -2.42 -4.90 -3.90
CA PHE A 26 -3.17 -4.69 -2.68
C PHE A 26 -4.59 -4.23 -3.03
N GLU A 27 -5.56 -4.75 -2.30
CA GLU A 27 -6.96 -4.39 -2.40
C GLU A 27 -7.47 -3.98 -1.01
N ILE A 28 -8.25 -2.91 -0.95
CA ILE A 28 -8.99 -2.51 0.26
C ILE A 28 -10.41 -3.02 0.13
N LYS A 29 -10.86 -3.80 1.11
CA LYS A 29 -12.24 -4.22 1.24
C LYS A 29 -12.85 -3.62 2.50
N ILE A 30 -13.90 -2.83 2.34
CA ILE A 30 -14.68 -2.31 3.48
C ILE A 30 -15.62 -3.41 3.97
N THR A 31 -15.67 -3.61 5.29
CA THR A 31 -16.47 -4.64 5.94
C THR A 31 -17.53 -4.00 6.82
N LYS A 32 -18.75 -4.54 6.80
CA LYS A 32 -19.81 -4.12 7.72
C LYS A 32 -19.60 -4.82 9.06
N GLN A 33 -19.73 -4.06 10.15
CA GLN A 33 -19.75 -4.55 11.53
C GLN A 33 -21.14 -4.29 12.12
N ASP A 34 -21.47 -4.92 13.25
CA ASP A 34 -22.79 -4.82 13.90
C ASP A 34 -23.25 -3.37 14.08
N ALA A 35 -22.34 -2.49 14.49
CA ALA A 35 -22.62 -1.08 14.78
C ALA A 35 -21.83 -0.09 13.90
N GLY A 36 -21.28 -0.51 12.76
CA GLY A 36 -20.44 0.38 11.95
C GLY A 36 -19.70 -0.30 10.82
N TYR A 37 -18.46 0.11 10.59
CA TYR A 37 -17.60 -0.37 9.52
C TYR A 37 -16.20 -0.73 10.02
N GLY A 38 -15.55 -1.62 9.31
CA GLY A 38 -14.13 -1.94 9.42
C GLY A 38 -13.52 -2.03 8.03
N TYR A 39 -12.26 -2.47 7.95
CA TYR A 39 -11.61 -2.70 6.67
C TYR A 39 -10.69 -3.93 6.71
N GLN A 40 -10.43 -4.45 5.52
CA GLN A 40 -9.41 -5.44 5.25
C GLN A 40 -8.46 -4.93 4.17
N ILE A 41 -7.18 -5.28 4.31
CA ILE A 41 -6.19 -5.12 3.25
C ILE A 41 -5.84 -6.53 2.77
N ILE A 42 -6.08 -6.80 1.49
CA ILE A 42 -5.92 -8.10 0.86
C ILE A 42 -4.73 -8.02 -0.09
N LYS A 43 -3.85 -9.03 -0.05
CA LYS A 43 -2.73 -9.17 -0.98
C LYS A 43 -2.77 -10.56 -1.60
N LYS A 44 -2.79 -10.65 -2.93
CA LYS A 44 -2.83 -11.94 -3.66
C LYS A 44 -3.89 -12.91 -3.09
N LYS A 45 -5.13 -12.41 -2.91
CA LYS A 45 -6.28 -13.15 -2.36
C LYS A 45 -6.16 -13.59 -0.90
N ARG A 46 -5.15 -13.15 -0.15
CA ARG A 46 -5.00 -13.40 1.29
C ARG A 46 -5.26 -12.12 2.09
N ILE A 47 -6.04 -12.21 3.16
CA ILE A 47 -6.24 -11.10 4.09
C ILE A 47 -4.92 -10.88 4.84
N LEU A 48 -4.29 -9.72 4.60
CA LEU A 48 -3.05 -9.32 5.26
C LEU A 48 -3.34 -8.58 6.56
N ILE A 49 -4.35 -7.71 6.56
CA ILE A 49 -4.82 -6.96 7.72
C ILE A 49 -6.32 -7.10 7.80
N ASN A 50 -6.83 -7.45 8.97
CA ASN A 50 -8.25 -7.45 9.30
C ASN A 50 -8.47 -6.49 10.47
N GLN A 51 -9.10 -5.35 10.21
CA GLN A 51 -9.26 -4.27 11.18
C GLN A 51 -10.75 -3.95 11.34
N PRO A 52 -11.48 -4.72 12.17
CA PRO A 52 -12.91 -4.50 12.40
C PRO A 52 -13.22 -3.22 13.18
N TYR A 53 -12.23 -2.68 13.92
CA TYR A 53 -12.38 -1.52 14.80
C TYR A 53 -11.32 -0.46 14.52
N ILE A 54 -11.57 0.78 14.94
CA ILE A 54 -10.66 1.91 14.78
C ILE A 54 -9.30 1.58 15.45
N PRO A 55 -8.18 1.58 14.71
CA PRO A 55 -6.87 1.28 15.27
C PRO A 55 -6.45 2.36 16.28
N ALA A 56 -5.51 2.08 17.18
CA ALA A 56 -5.02 2.98 18.23
C ALA A 56 -6.04 3.42 19.30
N ILE A 57 -7.32 3.06 19.14
CA ILE A 57 -8.35 3.29 20.15
C ILE A 57 -8.52 2.01 20.97
N ASN A 58 -8.35 2.11 22.28
CA ASN A 58 -8.48 0.97 23.20
C ASN A 58 -9.95 0.62 23.49
N LYS A 59 -10.76 0.45 22.44
CA LYS A 59 -12.17 0.06 22.47
C LYS A 59 -12.49 -0.74 21.21
N GLN A 60 -13.47 -1.65 21.29
CA GLN A 60 -14.02 -2.33 20.12
C GLN A 60 -15.01 -1.41 19.38
N LEU A 61 -14.52 -0.24 18.99
CA LEU A 61 -15.32 0.79 18.34
C LEU A 61 -15.16 0.68 16.81
N PRO A 62 -16.19 0.29 16.05
CA PRO A 62 -16.13 0.33 14.60
C PRO A 62 -16.18 1.77 14.08
N PHE A 63 -15.75 1.98 12.84
CA PHE A 63 -15.86 3.27 12.18
C PHE A 63 -17.33 3.65 11.96
N LYS A 64 -17.64 4.95 12.11
CA LYS A 64 -19.00 5.48 11.94
C LYS A 64 -19.53 5.25 10.52
N ASN A 65 -18.66 5.39 9.52
CA ASN A 65 -19.01 5.24 8.11
C ASN A 65 -17.89 4.56 7.31
N SER A 66 -18.23 4.07 6.12
CA SER A 66 -17.30 3.39 5.21
C SER A 66 -16.16 4.28 4.72
N MET A 67 -16.40 5.59 4.61
CA MET A 67 -15.40 6.57 4.13
C MET A 67 -14.25 6.70 5.14
N GLU A 68 -14.54 6.77 6.43
CA GLU A 68 -13.54 6.81 7.50
C GLU A 68 -12.69 5.52 7.50
N ALA A 69 -13.34 4.36 7.46
CA ALA A 69 -12.65 3.07 7.35
C ALA A 69 -11.73 3.01 6.11
N HIS A 70 -12.21 3.51 4.96
CA HIS A 70 -11.44 3.54 3.72
C HIS A 70 -10.26 4.52 3.78
N LYS A 71 -10.43 5.72 4.37
CA LYS A 71 -9.34 6.68 4.59
C LYS A 71 -8.24 6.07 5.46
N THR A 72 -8.60 5.43 6.56
CA THR A 72 -7.62 4.77 7.44
C THR A 72 -6.93 3.59 6.74
N ALA A 73 -7.68 2.79 5.96
CA ALA A 73 -7.10 1.73 5.14
C ALA A 73 -6.08 2.25 4.11
N ASN A 74 -6.36 3.39 3.47
CA ASN A 74 -5.43 4.05 2.55
C ASN A 74 -4.15 4.52 3.24
N LEU A 75 -4.25 5.09 4.45
CA LEU A 75 -3.08 5.46 5.24
C LEU A 75 -2.21 4.23 5.52
N VAL A 76 -2.83 3.13 5.95
CA VAL A 76 -2.12 1.88 6.21
C VAL A 76 -1.46 1.34 4.94
N MET A 77 -2.17 1.32 3.80
CA MET A 77 -1.60 0.92 2.52
C MET A 77 -0.42 1.80 2.10
N SER A 78 -0.51 3.12 2.28
CA SER A 78 0.57 4.07 1.99
C SER A 78 1.83 3.76 2.82
N LYS A 79 1.66 3.39 4.10
CA LYS A 79 2.76 2.96 4.97
C LYS A 79 3.40 1.66 4.50
N ILE A 80 2.58 0.66 4.14
CA ILE A 80 3.06 -0.60 3.58
C ILE A 80 3.87 -0.35 2.29
N GLY A 81 3.38 0.50 1.39
CA GLY A 81 4.08 0.87 0.16
C GLY A 81 5.41 1.59 0.39
N LYS A 82 5.55 2.30 1.51
CA LYS A 82 6.78 2.97 1.97
C LYS A 82 7.69 2.06 2.81
N LEU A 83 7.37 0.77 2.95
CA LEU A 83 8.07 -0.19 3.81
C LEU A 83 8.15 0.26 5.29
N SER A 84 7.20 1.08 5.74
CA SER A 84 7.10 1.50 7.13
C SER A 84 6.08 0.64 7.90
N LEU A 85 6.14 0.70 9.23
CA LEU A 85 5.22 -0.04 10.07
C LEU A 85 3.77 0.41 9.82
N PRO A 86 2.83 -0.50 9.52
CA PRO A 86 1.43 -0.18 9.20
C PRO A 86 0.58 0.21 10.44
N ARG A 87 1.22 0.72 11.50
CA ARG A 87 0.52 1.22 12.68
C ARG A 87 -0.07 2.60 12.39
N VAL A 88 -1.28 2.84 12.87
CA VAL A 88 -1.93 4.15 12.87
C VAL A 88 -1.79 4.73 14.28
N SER A 89 -1.51 6.03 14.41
CA SER A 89 -1.53 6.73 15.71
C SER A 89 -2.82 7.53 15.88
N VAL A 90 -3.12 7.92 17.13
CA VAL A 90 -4.25 8.83 17.43
C VAL A 90 -4.11 10.15 16.68
N GLN A 91 -2.91 10.75 16.67
CA GLN A 91 -2.64 11.98 15.91
C GLN A 91 -2.95 11.84 14.41
N GLU A 92 -2.70 10.67 13.81
CA GLU A 92 -3.04 10.43 12.41
C GLU A 92 -4.55 10.33 12.19
N LEU A 93 -5.29 9.70 13.11
CA LEU A 93 -6.76 9.69 13.08
C LEU A 93 -7.32 11.11 13.18
N ASP A 94 -6.82 11.91 14.12
CA ASP A 94 -7.22 13.30 14.32
C ASP A 94 -6.93 14.13 13.06
N SER A 95 -5.74 13.97 12.46
CA SER A 95 -5.37 14.68 11.23
C SER A 95 -6.26 14.36 10.02
N MET A 96 -6.92 13.19 10.05
CA MET A 96 -7.84 12.73 9.00
C MET A 96 -9.31 13.02 9.34
N ASN A 97 -9.59 13.62 10.50
CA ASN A 97 -10.92 13.85 11.07
C ASN A 97 -11.73 12.54 11.21
N ILE A 98 -11.10 11.47 11.69
CA ILE A 98 -11.80 10.23 12.04
C ILE A 98 -12.49 10.42 13.40
N THR A 99 -13.76 10.05 13.50
CA THR A 99 -14.53 10.16 14.75
C THR A 99 -14.43 8.87 15.56
N TYR A 100 -14.13 8.96 16.86
CA TYR A 100 -14.00 7.83 17.78
C TYR A 100 -14.36 8.18 19.24
#